data_AF-A0A1Q2YAP1-F1
#
_entry.id   AF-A0A1Q2YAP1-F1
#
_cell.length_a   1.000
_cell.length_b   1.000
_cell.length_c   1.000
_cell.angle_alpha   90.00
_cell.angle_beta   90.00
_cell.angle_gamma   90.00
#
_symmetry.space_group_name_H-M   'P 1'
#
loop_
_entity.id
_entity.type
_entity.pdbx_description
1 polymer ?
#
loop_
_entity_poly.entity_id
_entity_poly.type
_entity_poly.pdbx_seq_one_letter_code
_entity_poly.pdbx_strand_id
1 'polypeptide(L)'
;MPAPIVIVGAGIIGISTAYKIAEINPNARIVIVSKDFPDTGLLSPYYTSSKAGAHFRPFPSKSEAEYRDSKYTHATYKRFKQLALEHPESAIKLMTGIDYLEFENPLYSSLGKGYTEVVEDFEVIPRSELPRNVKFGAKYKSFCVNPHAYMIFMLDSLKLRQRITLIRKEVYSLRQVTVMYPGSTIVNCTGSGLLYDGSHDPACYSIRGQTLLVRPPLENLDEFESQTITVQMSNGEWCFFIPRPLNGGIILGGTKNQNCYQDTPVAEETEHLILNAKTRFPNLFDKKTGELDILRINVGFRPARNGGVRLEKEEVNTGTGKVSIVHCYGFGGSGIEMSWGAAEKTAELALSPSREAKL
;
A
#
# COMPACT_ATOMS: atom_id res chain seq x y z
N MET A 1 31.34 7.59 -15.00
CA MET A 1 29.98 7.02 -14.93
C MET A 1 29.11 7.92 -14.07
N PRO A 2 27.84 8.19 -14.44
CA PRO A 2 26.96 9.01 -13.62
C PRO A 2 26.79 8.40 -12.21
N ALA A 3 26.60 9.26 -11.22
CA ALA A 3 26.35 8.83 -9.85
C ALA A 3 25.04 8.00 -9.79
N PRO A 4 24.97 6.96 -8.95
CA PRO A 4 23.77 6.15 -8.85
C PRO A 4 22.63 6.90 -8.16
N ILE A 5 21.40 6.52 -8.48
CA ILE A 5 20.23 6.81 -7.65
C ILE A 5 20.04 5.62 -6.71
N VAL A 6 20.16 5.87 -5.41
CA VAL A 6 20.10 4.83 -4.37
C VAL A 6 18.75 4.90 -3.65
N ILE A 7 17.93 3.87 -3.83
CA ILE A 7 16.61 3.75 -3.23
C ILE A 7 16.74 2.92 -1.96
N VAL A 8 16.34 3.49 -0.83
CA VAL A 8 16.41 2.86 0.48
C VAL A 8 15.03 2.35 0.86
N GLY A 9 14.86 1.03 0.86
CA GLY A 9 13.58 0.36 1.05
C GLY A 9 13.10 -0.34 -0.23
N ALA A 10 12.86 -1.64 -0.16
CA ALA A 10 12.34 -2.45 -1.26
C ALA A 10 10.88 -2.88 -1.03
N GLY A 11 10.09 -2.04 -0.34
CA GLY A 11 8.63 -2.17 -0.33
C GLY A 11 8.00 -1.67 -1.63
N ILE A 12 6.67 -1.65 -1.71
CA ILE A 12 5.97 -1.25 -2.93
C ILE A 12 6.40 0.14 -3.43
N ILE A 13 6.55 1.10 -2.52
CA ILE A 13 6.93 2.48 -2.88
C ILE A 13 8.32 2.51 -3.52
N GLY A 14 9.30 1.82 -2.93
CA GLY A 14 10.66 1.78 -3.45
C GLY A 14 10.76 1.04 -4.78
N ILE A 15 10.07 -0.09 -4.92
CA ILE A 15 10.05 -0.86 -6.18
C ILE A 15 9.35 -0.08 -7.29
N SER A 16 8.17 0.49 -7.05
CA SER A 16 7.46 1.31 -8.04
C SER A 16 8.30 2.53 -8.44
N THR A 17 9.00 3.16 -7.49
CA THR A 17 9.89 4.30 -7.78
C THR A 17 11.08 3.87 -8.65
N ALA A 18 11.74 2.76 -8.30
CA ALA A 18 12.83 2.21 -9.10
C ALA A 18 12.38 1.92 -10.53
N TYR A 19 11.20 1.33 -10.68
CA TYR A 19 10.60 1.04 -11.96
C TYR A 19 10.35 2.31 -12.76
N LYS A 20 9.72 3.32 -12.14
CA LYS A 20 9.42 4.57 -12.83
C LYS A 20 10.66 5.34 -13.25
N ILE A 21 11.72 5.34 -12.43
CA ILE A 21 13.02 5.91 -12.80
C ILE A 21 13.58 5.22 -14.05
N ALA A 22 13.53 3.89 -14.11
CA ALA A 22 13.98 3.12 -15.27
C ALA A 22 13.13 3.36 -16.53
N GLU A 23 11.82 3.64 -16.37
CA GLU A 23 10.96 4.04 -17.49
C GLU A 23 11.36 5.41 -18.06
N ILE A 24 11.65 6.38 -17.20
CA ILE A 24 11.98 7.75 -17.61
C ILE A 24 13.43 7.86 -18.12
N ASN A 25 14.37 7.17 -17.47
CA ASN A 25 15.78 7.19 -17.84
C ASN A 25 16.36 5.76 -17.84
N PRO A 26 16.35 5.08 -19.01
CA PRO A 26 16.90 3.72 -19.17
C PRO A 26 18.41 3.58 -18.89
N ASN A 27 19.13 4.71 -18.81
CA ASN A 27 20.56 4.74 -18.50
C ASN A 27 20.84 5.08 -17.03
N ALA A 28 19.80 5.28 -16.22
CA ALA A 28 19.96 5.56 -14.81
C ALA A 28 20.58 4.36 -14.09
N ARG A 29 21.67 4.61 -13.34
CA ARG A 29 22.28 3.59 -12.49
C ARG A 29 21.48 3.47 -11.20
N ILE A 30 20.62 2.47 -11.11
CA ILE A 30 19.73 2.25 -9.96
C ILE A 30 20.33 1.23 -9.00
N VAL A 31 20.36 1.59 -7.72
CA VAL A 31 20.70 0.70 -6.62
C VAL A 31 19.55 0.67 -5.62
N ILE A 32 19.09 -0.51 -5.22
CA ILE A 32 18.10 -0.67 -4.16
C ILE A 32 18.79 -1.28 -2.94
N VAL A 33 18.77 -0.57 -1.82
CA VAL A 33 19.32 -1.03 -0.54
C VAL A 33 18.15 -1.28 0.42
N SER A 34 18.00 -2.52 0.89
CA SER A 34 16.95 -2.83 1.86
C SER A 34 17.27 -4.04 2.71
N LYS A 35 16.72 -4.10 3.93
CA LYS A 35 16.77 -5.27 4.81
C LYS A 35 15.98 -6.44 4.23
N ASP A 36 14.77 -6.12 3.76
CA ASP A 36 13.76 -7.06 3.28
C ASP A 36 13.46 -6.77 1.81
N PHE A 37 13.42 -7.84 1.01
CA PHE A 37 12.97 -7.84 -0.39
C PHE A 37 11.71 -8.68 -0.53
N PRO A 38 10.99 -8.64 -1.67
CA PRO A 38 9.76 -9.42 -1.84
C PRO A 38 9.91 -10.91 -1.50
N ASP A 39 11.02 -11.53 -1.90
CA ASP A 39 11.36 -12.93 -1.68
C ASP A 39 11.72 -13.31 -0.23
N THR A 40 12.17 -12.33 0.55
CA THR A 40 12.76 -12.56 1.89
C THR A 40 11.94 -11.94 3.01
N GLY A 41 11.14 -10.92 2.70
CA GLY A 41 10.35 -10.14 3.66
C GLY A 41 8.96 -10.68 3.93
N LEU A 42 8.49 -11.71 3.20
CA LEU A 42 7.10 -12.20 3.28
C LEU A 42 6.63 -12.48 4.71
N LEU A 43 7.50 -13.02 5.56
CA LEU A 43 7.16 -13.36 6.95
C LEU A 43 7.39 -12.19 7.92
N SER A 44 8.25 -11.22 7.59
CA SER A 44 8.57 -10.06 8.43
C SER A 44 7.33 -9.17 8.65
N PRO A 45 6.89 -8.92 9.90
CA PRO A 45 5.76 -8.02 10.19
C PRO A 45 6.09 -6.55 9.88
N TYR A 46 7.38 -6.22 9.82
CA TYR A 46 7.90 -4.90 9.49
C TYR A 46 8.01 -4.65 7.97
N TYR A 47 7.98 -5.70 7.15
CA TYR A 47 7.86 -5.58 5.69
C TYR A 47 6.39 -5.43 5.28
N THR A 48 5.81 -4.28 5.63
CA THR A 48 4.38 -3.98 5.59
C THR A 48 3.73 -4.24 4.23
N SER A 49 4.47 -4.03 3.13
CA SER A 49 3.93 -4.21 1.78
C SER A 49 3.40 -5.63 1.54
N SER A 50 4.01 -6.64 2.16
CA SER A 50 3.57 -8.05 2.07
C SER A 50 2.33 -8.38 2.92
N LYS A 51 1.95 -7.49 3.85
CA LYS A 51 0.85 -7.67 4.81
C LYS A 51 -0.44 -6.99 4.39
N ALA A 52 -0.38 -6.14 3.37
CA ALA A 52 -1.54 -5.46 2.83
C ALA A 52 -2.53 -6.46 2.19
N GLY A 53 -3.80 -6.03 2.04
CA GLY A 53 -4.84 -6.82 1.40
C GLY A 53 -4.49 -7.23 -0.04
N ALA A 54 -4.51 -6.33 -1.02
CA ALA A 54 -4.92 -4.92 -0.99
C ALA A 54 -5.95 -4.65 -2.10
N HIS A 55 -6.84 -3.68 -1.89
CA HIS A 55 -7.78 -3.22 -2.91
C HIS A 55 -7.68 -1.72 -3.13
N PHE A 56 -8.38 -1.21 -4.15
CA PHE A 56 -8.70 0.21 -4.24
C PHE A 56 -10.03 0.50 -3.56
N ARG A 57 -10.03 1.44 -2.63
CA ARG A 57 -11.25 1.95 -2.01
C ARG A 57 -11.27 3.47 -2.11
N PRO A 58 -12.15 4.06 -2.94
CA PRO A 58 -12.34 5.49 -2.93
C PRO A 58 -12.98 5.94 -1.61
N PHE A 59 -12.64 7.14 -1.15
CA PHE A 59 -13.26 7.73 0.03
C PHE A 59 -13.24 9.26 -0.03
N PRO A 60 -14.23 9.93 0.58
CA PRO A 60 -14.22 11.38 0.66
C PRO A 60 -13.08 11.85 1.56
N SER A 61 -12.34 12.84 1.08
CA SER A 61 -11.21 13.44 1.80
C SER A 61 -11.70 14.27 2.99
N LYS A 62 -11.09 14.07 4.17
CA LYS A 62 -11.45 14.78 5.40
C LYS A 62 -10.65 16.08 5.60
N SER A 63 -9.58 16.25 4.83
CA SER A 63 -8.69 17.41 4.90
C SER A 63 -8.09 17.74 3.54
N GLU A 64 -7.53 18.93 3.40
CA GLU A 64 -6.80 19.34 2.19
C GLU A 64 -5.54 18.48 1.96
N ALA A 65 -4.90 17.98 3.03
CA ALA A 65 -3.77 17.06 2.91
C ALA A 65 -4.21 15.70 2.32
N GLU A 66 -5.32 15.15 2.80
CA GLU A 66 -5.90 13.92 2.23
C GLU A 66 -6.33 14.13 0.76
N TYR A 67 -6.93 15.28 0.44
CA TYR A 67 -7.36 15.59 -0.92
C TYR A 67 -6.17 15.82 -1.87
N ARG A 68 -5.07 16.39 -1.38
CA ARG A 68 -3.81 16.47 -2.13
C ARG A 68 -3.28 15.07 -2.42
N ASP A 69 -3.22 14.21 -1.40
CA ASP A 69 -2.61 12.88 -1.48
C ASP A 69 -3.49 11.89 -2.29
N SER A 70 -4.80 12.08 -2.33
CA SER A 70 -5.74 11.25 -3.12
C SER A 70 -5.40 11.27 -4.63
N LYS A 71 -4.78 12.34 -5.13
CA LYS A 71 -4.35 12.45 -6.53
C LYS A 71 -3.33 11.37 -6.91
N TYR A 72 -2.52 10.89 -5.96
CA TYR A 72 -1.61 9.76 -6.21
C TYR A 72 -2.37 8.47 -6.48
N THR A 73 -3.54 8.32 -5.86
CA THR A 73 -4.43 7.19 -6.11
C THR A 73 -4.97 7.21 -7.53
N HIS A 74 -5.20 8.38 -8.11
CA HIS A 74 -5.72 8.50 -9.47
C HIS A 74 -4.74 7.96 -10.51
N ALA A 75 -3.47 8.36 -10.40
CA ALA A 75 -2.41 7.86 -11.26
C ALA A 75 -2.21 6.36 -11.07
N THR A 76 -2.28 5.87 -9.83
CA THR A 76 -2.13 4.44 -9.53
C THR A 76 -3.28 3.61 -10.09
N TYR A 77 -4.52 4.08 -9.97
CA TYR A 77 -5.69 3.40 -10.54
C TYR A 77 -5.55 3.23 -12.05
N LYS A 78 -5.19 4.30 -12.77
CA LYS A 78 -4.93 4.24 -14.22
C LYS A 78 -3.85 3.22 -14.57
N ARG A 79 -2.74 3.23 -13.82
CA ARG A 79 -1.62 2.32 -14.04
C ARG A 79 -1.98 0.86 -13.75
N PHE A 80 -2.70 0.59 -12.66
CA PHE A 80 -3.14 -0.77 -12.33
C PHE A 80 -4.18 -1.30 -13.31
N LYS A 81 -5.08 -0.45 -13.82
CA LYS A 81 -6.00 -0.81 -14.90
C LYS A 81 -5.23 -1.24 -16.16
N GLN A 82 -4.20 -0.48 -16.53
CA GLN A 82 -3.33 -0.85 -17.65
C GLN A 82 -2.61 -2.18 -17.38
N LEU A 83 -1.95 -2.33 -16.23
CA LEU A 83 -1.22 -3.55 -15.88
C LEU A 83 -2.12 -4.79 -15.82
N ALA A 84 -3.35 -4.67 -15.30
CA ALA A 84 -4.29 -5.78 -15.26
C ALA A 84 -4.71 -6.27 -16.66
N LEU A 85 -4.70 -5.38 -17.66
CA LEU A 85 -5.04 -5.71 -19.05
C LEU A 85 -3.83 -6.22 -19.84
N GLU A 86 -2.69 -5.55 -19.71
CA GLU A 86 -1.47 -5.85 -20.48
C GLU A 86 -0.64 -6.99 -19.87
N HIS A 87 -0.75 -7.17 -18.55
CA HIS A 87 0.03 -8.13 -17.77
C HIS A 87 -0.87 -8.89 -16.78
N PRO A 88 -1.69 -9.85 -17.24
CA PRO A 88 -2.53 -10.67 -16.37
C PRO A 88 -1.73 -11.41 -15.26
N GLU A 89 -0.45 -11.67 -15.48
CA GLU A 89 0.50 -12.24 -14.53
C GLU A 89 0.93 -11.28 -13.40
N SER A 90 0.57 -9.99 -13.48
CA SER A 90 0.90 -8.97 -12.48
C SER A 90 0.20 -9.17 -11.12
N ALA A 91 -0.74 -10.12 -11.04
CA ALA A 91 -1.54 -10.38 -9.85
C ALA A 91 -2.43 -9.20 -9.43
N ILE A 92 -2.85 -8.40 -10.41
CA ILE A 92 -3.87 -7.35 -10.30
C ILE A 92 -5.12 -7.83 -11.04
N LYS A 93 -6.30 -7.72 -10.43
CA LYS A 93 -7.59 -8.05 -11.07
C LYS A 93 -8.57 -6.91 -10.85
N LEU A 94 -9.17 -6.43 -11.94
CA LEU A 94 -10.28 -5.47 -11.88
C LEU A 94 -11.55 -6.20 -11.44
N MET A 95 -12.33 -5.58 -10.55
CA MET A 95 -13.55 -6.17 -9.98
C MET A 95 -14.49 -5.10 -9.43
N THR A 96 -15.65 -5.50 -8.94
CA THR A 96 -16.56 -4.57 -8.26
C THR A 96 -16.10 -4.33 -6.83
N GLY A 97 -16.01 -3.08 -6.41
CA GLY A 97 -15.84 -2.69 -5.01
C GLY A 97 -17.18 -2.26 -4.42
N ILE A 98 -17.43 -2.65 -3.17
CA ILE A 98 -18.62 -2.25 -2.41
C ILE A 98 -18.16 -1.69 -1.06
N ASP A 99 -18.68 -0.51 -0.70
CA ASP A 99 -18.47 0.08 0.62
C ASP A 99 -19.81 0.23 1.34
N TYR A 100 -19.88 -0.26 2.58
CA TYR A 100 -21.07 -0.16 3.44
C TYR A 100 -20.72 0.58 4.73
N LEU A 101 -21.57 1.52 5.12
CA LEU A 101 -21.48 2.24 6.39
C LEU A 101 -22.72 1.96 7.23
N GLU A 102 -22.53 1.50 8.47
CA GLU A 102 -23.60 1.27 9.43
C GLU A 102 -24.04 2.56 10.19
N PHE A 103 -23.47 3.70 9.83
CA PHE A 103 -23.76 5.00 10.42
C PHE A 103 -23.88 6.08 9.36
N GLU A 104 -24.58 7.16 9.68
CA GLU A 104 -24.71 8.32 8.80
C GLU A 104 -23.40 9.12 8.81
N ASN A 105 -22.88 9.43 7.62
CA ASN A 105 -21.68 10.24 7.46
C ASN A 105 -21.91 11.29 6.36
N PRO A 106 -22.00 12.58 6.71
CA PRO A 106 -22.27 13.64 5.75
C PRO A 106 -21.27 13.69 4.59
N LEU A 107 -20.00 13.34 4.80
CA LEU A 107 -18.99 13.32 3.73
C LEU A 107 -19.27 12.26 2.67
N TYR A 108 -19.82 11.12 3.06
CA TYR A 108 -20.20 10.06 2.12
C TYR A 108 -21.53 10.40 1.45
N SER A 109 -22.54 10.79 2.23
CA SER A 109 -23.88 11.11 1.70
C SER A 109 -23.88 12.32 0.76
N SER A 110 -22.97 13.28 0.94
CA SER A 110 -22.82 14.44 0.04
C SER A 110 -21.82 14.23 -1.09
N LEU A 111 -21.23 13.02 -1.22
CA LEU A 111 -20.18 12.71 -2.19
C LEU A 111 -19.02 13.70 -2.14
N GLY A 112 -18.44 13.87 -0.94
CA GLY A 112 -17.37 14.83 -0.69
C GLY A 112 -16.15 14.67 -1.62
N LYS A 113 -15.31 15.72 -1.65
CA LYS A 113 -14.14 15.81 -2.56
C LYS A 113 -13.25 14.56 -2.51
N GLY A 114 -12.78 14.15 -3.68
CA GLY A 114 -11.93 12.96 -3.84
C GLY A 114 -12.66 11.61 -3.80
N TYR A 115 -13.97 11.57 -3.54
CA TYR A 115 -14.69 10.30 -3.46
C TYR A 115 -14.99 9.71 -4.85
N THR A 116 -15.55 10.50 -5.76
CA THR A 116 -16.06 10.00 -7.05
C THR A 116 -15.22 10.39 -8.27
N GLU A 117 -14.24 11.30 -8.10
CA GLU A 117 -13.50 11.95 -9.21
C GLU A 117 -12.69 11.00 -10.12
N VAL A 118 -12.45 9.77 -9.67
CA VAL A 118 -11.50 8.79 -10.24
C VAL A 118 -12.20 7.54 -10.72
N VAL A 119 -13.39 7.31 -10.19
CA VAL A 119 -13.92 5.99 -9.99
C VAL A 119 -14.91 5.72 -11.11
N GLU A 120 -14.68 4.65 -11.85
CA GLU A 120 -15.60 4.21 -12.89
C GLU A 120 -16.80 3.50 -12.24
N ASP A 121 -17.96 3.59 -12.89
CA ASP A 121 -19.20 2.90 -12.49
C ASP A 121 -19.63 3.16 -11.03
N PHE A 122 -19.35 4.37 -10.50
CA PHE A 122 -19.74 4.74 -9.15
C PHE A 122 -21.25 4.93 -9.05
N GLU A 123 -21.88 4.17 -8.15
CA GLU A 123 -23.31 4.23 -7.89
C GLU A 123 -23.60 4.12 -6.38
N VAL A 124 -24.44 5.01 -5.87
CA VAL A 124 -24.97 4.90 -4.50
C VAL A 124 -26.08 3.84 -4.50
N ILE A 125 -25.97 2.86 -3.63
CA ILE A 125 -26.94 1.76 -3.51
C ILE A 125 -28.26 2.31 -2.94
N PRO A 126 -29.41 2.05 -3.59
CA PRO A 126 -30.71 2.48 -3.08
C PRO A 126 -30.97 1.96 -1.66
N ARG A 127 -31.62 2.78 -0.82
CA ARG A 127 -31.93 2.40 0.58
C ARG A 127 -32.71 1.10 0.70
N SER A 128 -33.54 0.76 -0.28
CA SER A 128 -34.31 -0.48 -0.35
C SER A 128 -33.46 -1.74 -0.58
N GLU A 129 -32.25 -1.58 -1.11
CA GLU A 129 -31.32 -2.66 -1.44
C GLU A 129 -30.18 -2.79 -0.42
N LEU A 130 -30.13 -1.90 0.58
CA LEU A 130 -29.09 -1.94 1.61
C LEU A 130 -29.28 -3.15 2.54
N PRO A 131 -28.18 -3.80 2.96
CA PRO A 131 -28.23 -4.79 4.02
C PRO A 131 -28.81 -4.22 5.31
N ARG A 132 -29.32 -5.09 6.17
CA ARG A 132 -29.86 -4.70 7.47
C ARG A 132 -28.83 -3.87 8.26
N ASN A 133 -29.28 -2.79 8.88
CA ASN A 133 -28.50 -1.84 9.68
C ASN A 133 -27.50 -0.95 8.92
N VAL A 134 -27.32 -1.16 7.61
CA VAL A 134 -26.51 -0.27 6.76
C VAL A 134 -27.28 1.02 6.48
N LYS A 135 -26.61 2.17 6.62
CA LYS A 135 -27.17 3.52 6.40
C LYS A 135 -26.76 4.11 5.06
N PHE A 136 -25.60 3.73 4.56
CA PHE A 136 -25.09 4.14 3.26
C PHE A 136 -24.36 2.98 2.60
N GLY A 137 -24.52 2.85 1.28
CA GLY A 137 -23.78 1.88 0.47
C GLY A 137 -23.43 2.48 -0.89
N ALA A 138 -22.27 2.13 -1.42
CA ALA A 138 -21.87 2.47 -2.78
C ALA A 138 -21.17 1.29 -3.45
N LYS A 139 -21.40 1.14 -4.76
CA LYS A 139 -20.68 0.20 -5.62
C LYS A 139 -19.89 0.96 -6.68
N TYR A 140 -18.77 0.40 -7.11
CA TYR A 140 -17.85 1.04 -8.05
C TYR A 140 -16.89 0.04 -8.69
N LYS A 141 -16.22 0.45 -9.77
CA LYS A 141 -15.11 -0.31 -10.34
C LYS A 141 -13.85 -0.17 -9.47
N SER A 142 -13.32 -1.30 -9.03
CA SER A 142 -12.13 -1.41 -8.18
C SER A 142 -11.09 -2.37 -8.79
N PHE A 143 -9.97 -2.54 -8.08
CA PHE A 143 -9.01 -3.61 -8.28
C PHE A 143 -8.72 -4.30 -6.94
N CYS A 144 -8.34 -5.58 -6.99
CA CYS A 144 -7.59 -6.21 -5.93
C CYS A 144 -6.21 -6.65 -6.44
N VAL A 145 -5.26 -6.69 -5.52
CA VAL A 145 -3.87 -7.06 -5.78
C VAL A 145 -3.44 -8.11 -4.78
N ASN A 146 -2.67 -9.09 -5.22
CA ASN A 146 -1.84 -9.92 -4.34
C ASN A 146 -0.47 -9.24 -4.17
N PRO A 147 -0.23 -8.49 -3.07
CA PRO A 147 0.91 -7.56 -3.03
C PRO A 147 2.27 -8.26 -3.14
N HIS A 148 2.40 -9.46 -2.60
CA HIS A 148 3.64 -10.24 -2.68
C HIS A 148 3.96 -10.64 -4.11
N ALA A 149 2.99 -11.27 -4.81
CA ALA A 149 3.15 -11.68 -6.20
C ALA A 149 3.39 -10.48 -7.12
N TYR A 150 2.64 -9.38 -6.91
CA TYR A 150 2.80 -8.16 -7.68
C TYR A 150 4.19 -7.53 -7.51
N MET A 151 4.72 -7.46 -6.28
CA MET A 151 6.07 -6.93 -6.06
C MET A 151 7.17 -7.79 -6.67
N ILE A 152 7.01 -9.12 -6.69
CA ILE A 152 7.93 -10.03 -7.40
C ILE A 152 7.88 -9.73 -8.91
N PHE A 153 6.68 -9.71 -9.49
CA PHE A 153 6.48 -9.36 -10.91
C PHE A 153 7.14 -8.03 -11.27
N MET A 154 6.93 -6.99 -10.46
CA MET A 154 7.50 -5.66 -10.66
C MET A 154 9.03 -5.66 -10.62
N LEU A 155 9.61 -6.33 -9.62
CA LEU A 155 11.06 -6.38 -9.44
C LEU A 155 11.73 -7.18 -10.56
N ASP A 156 11.14 -8.29 -11.00
CA ASP A 156 11.67 -9.10 -12.09
C ASP A 156 11.53 -8.39 -13.44
N SER A 157 10.38 -7.75 -13.69
CA SER A 157 10.18 -6.89 -14.85
C SER A 157 11.20 -5.74 -14.90
N LEU A 158 11.56 -5.16 -13.75
CA LEU A 158 12.59 -4.12 -13.68
C LEU A 158 13.98 -4.66 -14.04
N LYS A 159 14.36 -5.85 -13.53
CA LYS A 159 15.64 -6.49 -13.85
C LYS A 159 15.78 -6.81 -15.34
N LEU A 160 14.67 -7.16 -16.00
CA LEU A 160 14.64 -7.40 -17.44
C LEU A 160 14.79 -6.11 -18.24
N ARG A 161 14.16 -5.01 -17.77
CA ARG A 161 14.24 -3.70 -18.42
C ARG A 161 15.66 -3.12 -18.40
N GLN A 162 16.36 -3.24 -17.27
CA GLN A 162 17.75 -2.78 -17.16
C GLN A 162 18.49 -3.45 -16.00
N ARG A 163 19.82 -3.43 -16.06
CA ARG A 163 20.66 -3.89 -14.95
C ARG A 163 20.49 -2.96 -13.74
N ILE A 164 20.01 -3.52 -12.64
CA ILE A 164 19.94 -2.87 -11.33
C ILE A 164 20.84 -3.60 -10.33
N THR A 165 21.26 -2.89 -9.29
CA THR A 165 21.97 -3.51 -8.16
C THR A 165 21.04 -3.63 -6.96
N LEU A 166 20.88 -4.85 -6.43
CA LEU A 166 20.12 -5.10 -5.21
C LEU A 166 21.07 -5.41 -4.06
N ILE A 167 20.96 -4.68 -2.97
CA ILE A 167 21.80 -4.83 -1.78
C ILE A 167 20.91 -5.16 -0.59
N ARG A 168 21.02 -6.41 -0.11
CA ARG A 168 20.36 -6.83 1.12
C ARG A 168 21.16 -6.36 2.33
N LYS A 169 20.75 -5.23 2.91
CA LYS A 169 21.40 -4.61 4.04
C LYS A 169 20.42 -3.73 4.81
N GLU A 170 20.41 -3.90 6.13
CA GLU A 170 19.80 -2.95 7.05
C GLU A 170 20.71 -1.74 7.20
N VAL A 171 20.13 -0.54 7.06
CA VAL A 171 20.82 0.73 7.27
C VAL A 171 20.18 1.45 8.44
N TYR A 172 21.01 2.07 9.27
CA TYR A 172 20.60 2.77 10.48
C TYR A 172 20.71 4.29 10.33
N SER A 173 21.17 4.79 9.18
CA SER A 173 21.10 6.19 8.79
C SER A 173 21.24 6.35 7.28
N LEU A 174 20.67 7.40 6.69
CA LEU A 174 20.91 7.66 5.26
C LEU A 174 22.35 8.11 4.98
N ARG A 175 23.08 8.61 6.00
CA ARG A 175 24.53 8.85 5.89
C ARG A 175 25.31 7.57 5.58
N GLN A 176 24.92 6.40 6.08
CA GLN A 176 25.59 5.14 5.70
C GLN A 176 25.51 4.89 4.19
N VAL A 177 24.42 5.31 3.56
CA VAL A 177 24.21 5.15 2.12
C VAL A 177 25.14 6.06 1.32
N THR A 178 25.35 7.31 1.74
CA THR A 178 26.29 8.22 1.07
C THR A 178 27.74 7.79 1.21
N VAL A 179 28.10 7.13 2.31
CA VAL A 179 29.43 6.52 2.47
C VAL A 179 29.62 5.34 1.51
N MET A 180 28.59 4.50 1.32
CA MET A 180 28.65 3.38 0.38
C MET A 180 28.59 3.83 -1.09
N TYR A 181 27.89 4.93 -1.37
CA TYR A 181 27.68 5.47 -2.71
C TYR A 181 27.90 6.99 -2.75
N PRO A 182 29.16 7.46 -2.72
CA PRO A 182 29.46 8.89 -2.75
C PRO A 182 28.86 9.59 -3.98
N GLY A 183 28.28 10.77 -3.76
CA GLY A 183 27.65 11.59 -4.81
C GLY A 183 26.29 11.09 -5.30
N SER A 184 25.73 10.03 -4.70
CA SER A 184 24.41 9.51 -5.08
C SER A 184 23.27 10.45 -4.68
N THR A 185 22.20 10.47 -5.48
CA THR A 185 20.88 10.91 -5.01
C THR A 185 20.24 9.78 -4.22
N ILE A 186 19.80 10.06 -3.00
CA ILE A 186 19.11 9.08 -2.15
C ILE A 186 17.61 9.24 -2.34
N VAL A 187 16.90 8.14 -2.52
CA VAL A 187 15.44 8.09 -2.43
C VAL A 187 15.07 7.29 -1.18
N ASN A 188 14.45 7.96 -0.21
CA ASN A 188 14.09 7.37 1.07
C ASN A 188 12.65 6.82 1.02
N CYS A 189 12.54 5.50 0.86
CA CYS A 189 11.30 4.73 0.85
C CYS A 189 11.23 3.77 2.05
N THR A 190 11.80 4.17 3.19
CA THR A 190 11.93 3.30 4.38
C THR A 190 10.61 3.02 5.10
N GLY A 191 9.55 3.76 4.79
CA GLY A 191 8.27 3.68 5.50
C GLY A 191 8.33 4.37 6.86
N SER A 192 9.26 3.96 7.73
CA SER A 192 9.47 4.51 9.08
C SER A 192 10.02 5.93 9.11
N GLY A 193 10.49 6.46 7.97
CA GLY A 193 11.00 7.82 7.88
C GLY A 193 12.42 7.97 8.44
N LEU A 194 13.31 7.00 8.16
CA LEU A 194 14.72 7.07 8.55
C LEU A 194 15.39 8.34 7.97
N LEU A 195 16.10 9.10 8.80
CA LEU A 195 16.73 10.37 8.42
C LEU A 195 18.25 10.25 8.23
N TYR A 196 18.87 11.34 7.80
CA TYR A 196 20.28 11.37 7.44
C TYR A 196 21.22 11.05 8.60
N ASP A 197 20.91 11.56 9.79
CA ASP A 197 21.67 11.36 11.02
C ASP A 197 21.40 10.01 11.70
N GLY A 198 20.37 9.28 11.26
CA GLY A 198 19.91 8.01 11.84
C GLY A 198 18.74 8.13 12.81
N SER A 199 18.26 9.35 13.06
CA SER A 199 16.97 9.54 13.69
C SER A 199 15.82 9.14 12.74
N HIS A 200 14.59 9.19 13.24
CA HIS A 200 13.39 8.97 12.44
C HIS A 200 12.52 10.23 12.47
N ASP A 201 11.76 10.44 11.40
CA ASP A 201 10.77 11.52 11.33
C ASP A 201 9.79 11.40 12.52
N PRO A 202 9.73 12.41 13.41
CA PRO A 202 8.90 12.35 14.61
C PRO A 202 7.40 12.38 14.29
N ALA A 203 7.02 12.76 13.08
CA ALA A 203 5.64 12.67 12.64
C ALA A 203 5.23 11.25 12.25
N CYS A 204 6.17 10.32 12.05
CA CYS A 204 5.90 8.94 11.72
C CYS A 204 5.47 8.12 12.95
N TYR A 205 4.47 7.27 12.75
CA TYR A 205 3.98 6.34 13.77
C TYR A 205 3.46 5.06 13.12
N SER A 206 3.37 4.00 13.92
CA SER A 206 2.92 2.69 13.46
C SER A 206 1.47 2.43 13.81
N ILE A 207 0.73 1.84 12.86
CA ILE A 207 -0.62 1.31 13.09
C ILE A 207 -0.59 -0.20 12.86
N ARG A 208 -0.60 -0.96 13.94
CA ARG A 208 -0.67 -2.43 13.88
C ARG A 208 -2.02 -2.85 13.29
N GLY A 209 -1.98 -3.84 12.42
CA GLY A 209 -3.16 -4.51 11.88
C GLY A 209 -2.98 -6.00 11.82
N GLN A 210 -3.99 -6.71 12.30
CA GLN A 210 -4.13 -8.15 12.19
C GLN A 210 -5.19 -8.49 11.14
N THR A 211 -4.89 -9.48 10.30
CA THR A 211 -5.80 -10.00 9.27
C THR A 211 -5.71 -11.52 9.18
N LEU A 212 -6.76 -12.15 8.66
CA LEU A 212 -6.81 -13.57 8.37
C LEU A 212 -6.67 -13.74 6.86
N LEU A 213 -5.73 -14.58 6.45
CA LEU A 213 -5.71 -15.13 5.10
C LEU A 213 -6.48 -16.44 5.12
N VAL A 214 -7.56 -16.52 4.35
CA VAL A 214 -8.48 -17.65 4.35
C VAL A 214 -8.60 -18.29 2.97
N ARG A 215 -8.91 -19.59 2.96
CA ARG A 215 -9.28 -20.31 1.75
C ARG A 215 -10.78 -20.15 1.52
N PRO A 216 -11.23 -19.65 0.34
CA PRO A 216 -12.64 -19.71 -0.01
C PRO A 216 -13.14 -21.14 -0.23
N PRO A 217 -14.44 -21.40 -0.05
CA PRO A 217 -15.08 -22.61 -0.57
C PRO A 217 -14.88 -22.74 -2.08
N LEU A 218 -14.32 -23.87 -2.52
CA LEU A 218 -13.89 -24.05 -3.92
C LEU A 218 -15.06 -24.24 -4.90
N GLU A 219 -16.23 -24.64 -4.40
CA GLU A 219 -17.44 -24.90 -5.17
C GLU A 219 -18.06 -23.64 -5.81
N ASN A 220 -17.77 -22.45 -5.29
CA ASN A 220 -18.31 -21.16 -5.79
C ASN A 220 -17.22 -20.07 -5.87
N LEU A 221 -16.01 -20.40 -6.32
CA LEU A 221 -14.88 -19.45 -6.35
C LEU A 221 -15.20 -18.12 -7.06
N ASP A 222 -15.96 -18.17 -8.16
CA ASP A 222 -16.31 -16.98 -8.94
C ASP A 222 -17.12 -15.95 -8.14
N GLU A 223 -17.94 -16.39 -7.17
CA GLU A 223 -18.68 -15.49 -6.26
C GLU A 223 -17.71 -14.65 -5.43
N PHE A 224 -16.63 -15.28 -4.95
CA PHE A 224 -15.67 -14.67 -4.05
C PHE A 224 -14.61 -13.84 -4.76
N GLU A 225 -14.33 -14.11 -6.03
CA GLU A 225 -13.29 -13.42 -6.79
C GLU A 225 -13.80 -12.29 -7.70
N SER A 226 -15.11 -12.04 -7.70
CA SER A 226 -15.76 -11.02 -8.54
C SER A 226 -15.93 -9.66 -7.86
N GLN A 227 -15.73 -9.60 -6.54
CA GLN A 227 -15.95 -8.38 -5.76
C GLN A 227 -15.07 -8.26 -4.52
N THR A 228 -14.89 -7.03 -4.05
CA THR A 228 -14.32 -6.71 -2.74
C THR A 228 -15.28 -5.86 -1.93
N ILE A 229 -15.35 -6.11 -0.61
CA ILE A 229 -16.33 -5.46 0.26
C ILE A 229 -15.60 -4.81 1.44
N THR A 230 -15.95 -3.58 1.76
CA THR A 230 -15.58 -2.90 3.00
C THR A 230 -16.84 -2.56 3.78
N VAL A 231 -16.79 -2.77 5.09
CA VAL A 231 -17.86 -2.43 6.04
C VAL A 231 -17.26 -1.59 7.16
N GLN A 232 -17.75 -0.36 7.28
CA GLN A 232 -17.45 0.54 8.40
C GLN A 232 -18.58 0.44 9.42
N MET A 233 -18.25 -0.10 10.59
CA MET A 233 -19.22 -0.50 11.60
C MET A 233 -19.58 0.67 12.51
N SER A 234 -20.78 0.63 13.06
CA SER A 234 -21.31 1.69 13.95
C SER A 234 -20.51 1.86 15.25
N ASN A 235 -19.81 0.82 15.68
CA ASN A 235 -18.91 0.82 16.84
C ASN A 235 -17.48 1.30 16.53
N GLY A 236 -17.22 1.79 15.30
CA GLY A 236 -15.92 2.29 14.86
C GLY A 236 -14.98 1.22 14.29
N GLU A 237 -15.39 -0.04 14.29
CA GLU A 237 -14.61 -1.15 13.73
C GLU A 237 -14.76 -1.25 12.21
N TRP A 238 -13.83 -2.00 11.61
CA TRP A 238 -13.76 -2.18 10.16
C TRP A 238 -13.72 -3.66 9.85
N CYS A 239 -14.54 -4.07 8.90
CA CYS A 239 -14.50 -5.41 8.32
C CYS A 239 -14.29 -5.30 6.80
N PHE A 240 -13.35 -6.03 6.24
CA PHE A 240 -13.12 -6.06 4.80
C PHE A 240 -12.86 -7.47 4.30
N PHE A 241 -13.29 -7.69 3.07
CA PHE A 241 -13.15 -8.90 2.27
C PHE A 241 -12.39 -8.53 1.00
N ILE A 242 -11.18 -9.09 0.85
CA ILE A 242 -10.27 -8.72 -0.26
C ILE A 242 -9.75 -10.01 -0.92
N PRO A 243 -10.33 -10.44 -2.05
CA PRO A 243 -9.83 -11.58 -2.80
C PRO A 243 -8.51 -11.22 -3.48
N ARG A 244 -7.49 -12.06 -3.28
CA ARG A 244 -6.16 -11.86 -3.87
C ARG A 244 -6.06 -12.68 -5.17
N PRO A 245 -5.75 -12.06 -6.32
CA PRO A 245 -5.59 -12.76 -7.59
C PRO A 245 -4.51 -13.85 -7.57
N LEU A 246 -4.57 -14.72 -8.58
CA LEU A 246 -3.63 -15.83 -8.82
C LEU A 246 -3.53 -16.79 -7.62
N ASN A 247 -4.68 -17.34 -7.20
CA ASN A 247 -4.79 -18.28 -6.08
C ASN A 247 -4.24 -17.70 -4.76
N GLY A 248 -4.38 -16.39 -4.58
CA GLY A 248 -3.92 -15.71 -3.38
C GLY A 248 -4.84 -15.93 -2.18
N GLY A 249 -6.01 -16.54 -2.32
CA GLY A 249 -6.99 -16.63 -1.22
C GLY A 249 -7.57 -15.26 -0.85
N ILE A 250 -8.25 -15.16 0.29
CA ILE A 250 -8.98 -13.96 0.68
C ILE A 250 -8.39 -13.39 1.96
N ILE A 251 -8.17 -12.08 1.98
CA ILE A 251 -7.84 -11.36 3.20
C ILE A 251 -9.13 -10.89 3.86
N LEU A 252 -9.34 -11.35 5.09
CA LEU A 252 -10.33 -10.83 6.01
C LEU A 252 -9.63 -9.96 7.04
N GLY A 253 -10.11 -8.77 7.27
CA GLY A 253 -9.57 -7.93 8.31
C GLY A 253 -10.56 -6.86 8.75
N GLY A 254 -10.17 -5.99 9.66
CA GLY A 254 -8.88 -6.06 10.33
C GLY A 254 -8.79 -5.10 11.51
N THR A 255 -7.76 -5.26 12.33
CA THR A 255 -7.53 -4.36 13.47
C THR A 255 -6.78 -3.10 13.06
N LYS A 256 -6.91 -2.06 13.89
CA LYS A 256 -6.30 -0.74 13.69
C LYS A 256 -5.82 -0.18 15.03
N ASN A 257 -4.69 -0.72 15.51
CA ASN A 257 -4.16 -0.37 16.82
C ASN A 257 -2.96 0.57 16.65
N GLN A 258 -3.15 1.86 16.97
CA GLN A 258 -2.05 2.83 16.96
C GLN A 258 -1.10 2.55 18.13
N ASN A 259 0.20 2.75 17.92
CA ASN A 259 1.23 2.62 18.97
C ASN A 259 1.27 1.25 19.66
N CYS A 260 0.73 0.22 19.03
CA CYS A 260 0.87 -1.17 19.46
C CYS A 260 2.06 -1.80 18.73
N TYR A 261 2.96 -2.44 19.46
CA TYR A 261 4.21 -2.99 18.93
C TYR A 261 4.28 -4.52 19.01
N GLN A 262 3.19 -5.18 19.41
CA GLN A 262 3.12 -6.64 19.45
C GLN A 262 3.18 -7.19 18.02
N ASP A 263 4.29 -7.84 17.68
CA ASP A 263 4.58 -8.34 16.34
C ASP A 263 4.02 -9.75 16.08
N THR A 264 3.42 -10.35 17.11
CA THR A 264 2.74 -11.65 17.08
C THR A 264 1.22 -11.49 17.02
N PRO A 265 0.51 -12.50 16.48
CA PRO A 265 -0.95 -12.55 16.55
C PRO A 265 -1.48 -12.51 17.98
N VAL A 266 -2.62 -11.85 18.16
CA VAL A 266 -3.41 -11.84 19.40
C VAL A 266 -4.61 -12.76 19.21
N ALA A 267 -4.84 -13.69 20.15
CA ALA A 267 -5.88 -14.71 20.03
C ALA A 267 -7.28 -14.10 20.07
N GLU A 268 -7.51 -13.17 20.99
CA GLU A 268 -8.78 -12.46 21.16
C GLU A 268 -9.14 -11.65 19.91
N GLU A 269 -8.16 -11.01 19.26
CA GLU A 269 -8.37 -10.33 17.98
C GLU A 269 -8.70 -11.32 16.86
N THR A 270 -8.10 -12.51 16.87
CA THR A 270 -8.38 -13.57 15.88
C THR A 270 -9.82 -14.04 16.00
N GLU A 271 -10.26 -14.37 17.21
CA GLU A 271 -11.64 -14.79 17.51
C GLU A 271 -12.64 -13.71 17.10
N HIS A 272 -12.34 -12.45 17.42
CA HIS A 272 -13.19 -11.32 17.03
C HIS A 272 -13.29 -11.14 15.51
N LEU A 273 -12.18 -11.28 14.77
CA LEU A 273 -12.19 -11.25 13.31
C LEU A 273 -13.01 -12.40 12.72
N ILE A 274 -12.95 -13.59 13.30
CA ILE A 274 -13.78 -14.74 12.89
C ILE A 274 -15.26 -14.45 13.12
N LEU A 275 -15.64 -13.93 14.29
CA LEU A 275 -17.03 -13.57 14.61
C LEU A 275 -17.58 -12.49 13.67
N ASN A 276 -16.78 -11.47 13.38
CA ASN A 276 -17.14 -10.43 12.43
C ASN A 276 -17.31 -10.97 11.00
N ALA A 277 -16.41 -11.86 10.56
CA ALA A 277 -16.53 -12.53 9.28
C ALA A 277 -17.77 -13.43 9.21
N LYS A 278 -18.09 -14.18 10.28
CA LYS A 278 -19.27 -15.05 10.34
C LYS A 278 -20.57 -14.27 10.18
N THR A 279 -20.62 -13.07 10.73
CA THR A 279 -21.79 -12.19 10.64
C THR A 279 -21.97 -11.61 9.23
N ARG A 280 -20.87 -11.24 8.56
CA ARG A 280 -20.90 -10.44 7.32
C ARG A 280 -20.69 -11.24 6.05
N PHE A 281 -19.92 -12.33 6.14
CA PHE A 281 -19.52 -13.20 5.05
C PHE A 281 -19.79 -14.67 5.41
N PRO A 282 -21.03 -15.03 5.81
CA PRO A 282 -21.35 -16.39 6.27
C PRO A 282 -21.06 -17.46 5.22
N ASN A 283 -21.12 -17.10 3.93
CA ASN A 283 -20.81 -18.00 2.81
C ASN A 283 -19.35 -18.48 2.78
N LEU A 284 -18.43 -17.84 3.51
CA LEU A 284 -17.04 -18.30 3.64
C LEU A 284 -16.86 -19.47 4.61
N PHE A 285 -17.86 -19.74 5.46
CA PHE A 285 -17.77 -20.77 6.48
C PHE A 285 -18.25 -22.10 5.89
N ASP A 286 -17.58 -23.18 6.28
CA ASP A 286 -18.00 -24.52 5.90
C ASP A 286 -19.42 -24.78 6.42
N LYS A 287 -20.31 -25.23 5.54
CA LYS A 287 -21.74 -25.41 5.87
C LYS A 287 -21.99 -26.57 6.85
N LYS A 288 -21.05 -27.52 6.97
CA LYS A 288 -21.16 -28.69 7.84
C LYS A 288 -20.55 -28.43 9.21
N THR A 289 -19.35 -27.86 9.26
CA THR A 289 -18.61 -27.62 10.52
C THR A 289 -18.86 -26.24 11.10
N GLY A 290 -19.24 -25.26 10.26
CA GLY A 290 -19.37 -23.86 10.66
C GLY A 290 -18.02 -23.18 10.94
N GLU A 291 -16.93 -23.77 10.46
CA GLU A 291 -15.56 -23.29 10.62
C GLU A 291 -15.07 -22.47 9.42
N LEU A 292 -14.06 -21.64 9.66
CA LEU A 292 -13.37 -20.85 8.64
C LEU A 292 -12.00 -21.48 8.35
N ASP A 293 -11.70 -21.79 7.09
CA ASP A 293 -10.39 -22.34 6.70
C ASP A 293 -9.34 -21.21 6.67
N ILE A 294 -8.66 -21.01 7.81
CA ILE A 294 -7.62 -20.01 7.99
C ILE A 294 -6.27 -20.59 7.58
N LEU A 295 -5.71 -20.08 6.49
CA LEU A 295 -4.38 -20.44 6.01
C LEU A 295 -3.26 -19.75 6.79
N ARG A 296 -3.50 -18.50 7.22
CA ARG A 296 -2.49 -17.71 7.97
C ARG A 296 -3.13 -16.56 8.74
N ILE A 297 -2.61 -16.30 9.93
CA ILE A 297 -2.88 -15.07 10.68
C ILE A 297 -1.72 -14.10 10.41
N ASN A 298 -2.02 -12.93 9.85
CA ASN A 298 -1.02 -11.93 9.51
C ASN A 298 -1.02 -10.81 10.56
N VAL A 299 0.17 -10.34 10.92
CA VAL A 299 0.38 -9.07 11.61
C VAL A 299 1.26 -8.19 10.75
N GLY A 300 0.90 -6.92 10.64
CA GLY A 300 1.65 -5.92 9.90
C GLY A 300 1.55 -4.54 10.55
N PHE A 301 2.57 -3.72 10.31
CA PHE A 301 2.70 -2.39 10.88
C PHE A 301 2.60 -1.33 9.79
N ARG A 302 1.46 -0.64 9.68
CA ARG A 302 1.25 0.41 8.67
C ARG A 302 2.09 1.64 9.03
N PRO A 303 3.03 2.10 8.17
CA PRO A 303 3.87 3.25 8.46
C PRO A 303 3.11 4.55 8.13
N ALA A 304 2.39 5.07 9.12
CA ALA A 304 1.62 6.30 8.99
C ALA A 304 2.45 7.53 9.36
N ARG A 305 1.96 8.71 9.00
CA ARG A 305 2.60 9.98 9.32
C ARG A 305 1.58 11.08 9.57
N ASN A 306 1.76 11.82 10.66
CA ASN A 306 0.96 13.01 10.93
C ASN A 306 1.24 14.09 9.88
N GLY A 307 0.19 14.69 9.32
CA GLY A 307 0.30 15.63 8.20
C GLY A 307 0.38 14.98 6.80
N GLY A 308 0.19 13.66 6.71
CA GLY A 308 0.14 12.93 5.44
C GLY A 308 1.50 12.49 4.91
N VAL A 309 1.52 12.05 3.66
CA VAL A 309 2.71 11.50 2.99
C VAL A 309 3.80 12.58 2.93
N ARG A 310 5.04 12.22 3.27
CA ARG A 310 6.20 13.08 3.00
C ARG A 310 6.77 12.73 1.64
N LEU A 311 6.52 13.60 0.66
CA LEU A 311 7.03 13.48 -0.71
C LEU A 311 7.67 14.80 -1.13
N GLU A 312 8.97 14.93 -0.92
CA GLU A 312 9.73 16.16 -1.19
C GLU A 312 11.23 15.87 -1.39
N LYS A 313 11.94 16.84 -1.97
CA LYS A 313 13.40 16.82 -2.13
C LYS A 313 14.04 17.73 -1.10
N GLU A 314 14.95 17.19 -0.32
CA GLU A 314 15.75 17.85 0.70
C GLU A 314 17.23 17.83 0.29
N GLU A 315 17.95 18.93 0.53
CA GLU A 315 19.41 19.00 0.36
C GLU A 315 20.06 19.11 1.74
N VAL A 316 20.81 18.08 2.14
CA VAL A 316 21.46 18.01 3.44
C VAL A 316 22.92 18.45 3.31
N ASN A 317 23.33 19.45 4.09
CA ASN A 317 24.73 19.87 4.17
C ASN A 317 25.53 18.88 5.03
N THR A 318 26.61 18.33 4.48
CA THR A 318 27.45 17.33 5.15
C THR A 318 28.74 17.92 5.73
N GLY A 319 28.91 19.25 5.66
CA GLY A 319 30.17 19.95 5.92
C GLY A 319 31.20 19.82 4.78
N THR A 320 31.19 18.71 4.05
CA THR A 320 32.05 18.45 2.88
C THR A 320 31.34 18.64 1.54
N GLY A 321 30.03 18.91 1.56
CA GLY A 321 29.22 19.07 0.36
C GLY A 321 27.72 19.04 0.68
N LYS A 322 26.91 18.80 -0.35
CA LYS A 322 25.46 18.62 -0.26
C LYS A 322 25.08 17.23 -0.72
N VAL A 323 24.10 16.64 -0.05
CA VAL A 323 23.49 15.36 -0.41
C VAL A 323 22.03 15.59 -0.72
N SER A 324 21.60 15.14 -1.88
CA SER A 324 20.22 15.22 -2.31
C SER A 324 19.44 13.99 -1.83
N ILE A 325 18.37 14.21 -1.07
CA ILE A 325 17.49 13.17 -0.54
C ILE A 325 16.06 13.45 -1.00
N VAL A 326 15.44 12.50 -1.69
CA VAL A 326 14.02 12.52 -2.01
C VAL A 326 13.28 11.63 -1.02
N HIS A 327 12.51 12.23 -0.14
CA HIS A 327 11.66 11.50 0.81
C HIS A 327 10.38 11.02 0.11
N CYS A 328 9.98 9.77 0.37
CA CYS A 328 8.73 9.19 -0.10
C CYS A 328 8.26 8.09 0.88
N TYR A 329 7.59 8.51 1.97
CA TYR A 329 7.11 7.59 3.02
C TYR A 329 5.90 8.18 3.79
N GLY A 330 5.35 7.41 4.74
CA GLY A 330 4.23 7.84 5.57
C GLY A 330 2.83 7.52 5.03
N PHE A 331 2.72 6.51 4.16
CA PHE A 331 1.47 6.17 3.45
C PHE A 331 0.39 5.48 4.30
N GLY A 332 0.72 5.06 5.53
CA GLY A 332 -0.21 4.34 6.38
C GLY A 332 -0.79 3.11 5.69
N GLY A 333 -2.12 3.03 5.61
CA GLY A 333 -2.84 1.93 4.96
C GLY A 333 -2.92 2.03 3.43
N SER A 334 -2.53 3.15 2.82
CA SER A 334 -2.79 3.46 1.41
C SER A 334 -1.57 3.30 0.50
N GLY A 335 -0.50 2.63 0.97
CA GLY A 335 0.76 2.53 0.24
C GLY A 335 0.66 1.85 -1.12
N ILE A 336 -0.16 0.80 -1.26
CA ILE A 336 -0.39 0.14 -2.56
C ILE A 336 -1.20 1.07 -3.48
N GLU A 337 -2.29 1.63 -2.96
CA GLU A 337 -3.23 2.49 -3.70
C GLU A 337 -2.60 3.78 -4.20
N MET A 338 -1.57 4.30 -3.54
CA MET A 338 -0.86 5.52 -3.95
C MET A 338 0.48 5.24 -4.64
N SER A 339 0.85 3.97 -4.82
CA SER A 339 2.23 3.56 -5.13
C SER A 339 2.80 4.15 -6.42
N TRP A 340 2.04 4.12 -7.52
CA TRP A 340 2.53 4.64 -8.80
C TRP A 340 2.46 6.15 -8.88
N GLY A 341 1.37 6.77 -8.40
CA GLY A 341 1.29 8.23 -8.38
C GLY A 341 2.40 8.87 -7.55
N ALA A 342 2.75 8.26 -6.41
CA ALA A 342 3.90 8.69 -5.64
C ALA A 342 5.22 8.43 -6.39
N ALA A 343 5.39 7.25 -6.99
CA ALA A 343 6.58 6.90 -7.75
C ALA A 343 6.84 7.86 -8.93
N GLU A 344 5.81 8.33 -9.63
CA GLU A 344 5.92 9.35 -10.68
C GLU A 344 6.56 10.61 -10.14
N LYS A 345 6.02 11.16 -9.05
CA LYS A 345 6.55 12.38 -8.47
C LYS A 345 7.95 12.19 -7.89
N THR A 346 8.20 11.06 -7.24
CA THR A 346 9.51 10.73 -6.69
C THR A 346 10.57 10.59 -7.77
N ALA A 347 10.24 9.95 -8.90
CA ALA A 347 11.16 9.81 -10.02
C ALA A 347 11.51 11.17 -10.66
N GLU A 348 10.53 12.06 -10.85
CA GLU A 348 10.77 13.44 -11.31
C GLU A 348 11.76 14.17 -10.40
N LEU A 349 11.54 14.11 -9.07
CA LEU A 349 12.41 14.77 -8.10
C LEU A 349 13.82 14.16 -8.08
N ALA A 350 13.93 12.83 -8.17
CA ALA A 350 15.20 12.11 -8.14
C ALA A 350 16.05 12.35 -9.40
N LEU A 351 15.40 12.53 -10.55
CA LEU A 351 16.06 12.80 -11.83
C LEU A 351 16.31 14.29 -12.08
N SER A 352 15.63 15.17 -11.35
CA SER A 352 15.88 16.61 -11.44
C SER A 352 17.30 16.96 -10.96
N PRO A 353 18.02 17.88 -11.64
CA PRO A 353 19.29 18.38 -11.16
C PRO A 353 19.16 18.95 -9.73
N SER A 354 20.19 18.82 -8.91
CA SER A 354 20.28 19.63 -7.69
C SER A 354 20.36 21.09 -8.12
N ARG A 355 19.56 21.96 -7.51
CA ARG A 355 19.66 23.41 -7.77
C ARG A 355 21.06 23.85 -7.35
N GLU A 356 21.93 24.13 -8.31
CA GLU A 356 23.17 24.83 -8.04
C GLU A 356 22.79 26.14 -7.33
N ALA A 357 23.40 26.38 -6.17
CA ALA A 357 23.29 27.68 -5.53
C ALA A 357 23.86 28.68 -6.54
N LYS A 358 23.02 29.62 -7.00
CA LYS A 358 23.54 30.81 -7.67
C LYS A 358 24.56 31.43 -6.70
N LEU A 359 25.82 31.41 -7.10
CA LEU A 359 26.93 32.07 -6.41
C LEU A 359 26.66 33.58 -6.31
#